data_AF-A0ABD1D4N8-F1
#
_entry.id   AF-A0ABD1D4N8-F1
#
_cell.length_a   1.000
_cell.length_b   1.000
_cell.length_c   1.000
_cell.angle_alpha   90.00
_cell.angle_beta   90.00
_cell.angle_gamma   90.00
#
_symmetry.space_group_name_H-M   'P 1'
#
loop_
_entity.id
_entity.type
_entity.pdbx_description
1 polymer ?
#
loop_
_entity_poly.entity_id
_entity_poly.type
_entity_poly.pdbx_seq_one_letter_code
_entity_poly.pdbx_strand_id
1 'polypeptide(L)'
;MISGRNYKILTYIFGCIHIFFILVILSQAAVPIVTDWIAAVSITSPCALNIVFALFWMIGTGMHRPLMINIFKYFSYGQMTVIAALTVWFVVQCVLNGGQFHLYLVIFIMMSLFVLSVMEVFVATGAHRAVLEDLVGARMRAVEMTEWNG
;
A
#
# COMPACT_ATOMS: atom_id res chain seq x y z
N MET A 1 6.70 24.90 -3.36
CA MET A 1 7.06 23.86 -4.35
C MET A 1 7.98 22.85 -3.71
N ILE A 2 7.50 21.63 -3.46
CA ILE A 2 8.37 20.51 -3.09
C ILE A 2 9.16 20.17 -4.36
N SER A 3 10.48 20.31 -4.34
CA SER A 3 11.33 19.87 -5.46
C SER A 3 11.10 18.37 -5.71
N GLY A 4 11.01 17.91 -6.97
CA GLY A 4 10.81 16.49 -7.30
C GLY A 4 11.80 15.52 -6.61
N ARG A 5 12.98 16.02 -6.18
CA ARG A 5 13.92 15.27 -5.33
C ARG A 5 13.40 15.02 -3.91
N ASN A 6 12.79 16.01 -3.29
CA ASN A 6 12.24 15.90 -1.92
C ASN A 6 11.02 14.97 -1.90
N TYR A 7 10.22 14.98 -2.98
CA TYR A 7 9.06 14.10 -3.12
C TYR A 7 9.47 12.62 -3.21
N LYS A 8 10.53 12.31 -3.96
CA LYS A 8 11.09 10.94 -4.05
C LYS A 8 11.58 10.43 -2.70
N ILE A 9 12.36 11.25 -1.98
CA ILE A 9 12.87 10.87 -0.66
C ILE A 9 11.72 10.57 0.29
N LEU A 10 10.69 11.42 0.31
CA LEU A 10 9.49 11.22 1.13
C LEU A 10 8.78 9.91 0.79
N THR A 11 8.60 9.63 -0.51
CA THR A 11 8.03 8.38 -1.03
C THR A 11 8.81 7.16 -0.54
N TYR A 12 10.14 7.15 -0.67
CA TYR A 12 10.96 6.04 -0.19
C TYR A 12 10.88 5.86 1.33
N ILE A 13 10.89 6.96 2.10
CA ILE A 13 10.75 6.91 3.56
C ILE A 13 9.40 6.28 3.95
N PHE A 14 8.30 6.71 3.33
CA PHE A 14 6.98 6.14 3.57
C PHE A 14 6.91 4.66 3.19
N GLY A 15 7.53 4.24 2.07
CA GLY A 15 7.63 2.84 1.69
C GLY A 15 8.39 1.99 2.70
N CYS A 16 9.53 2.47 3.20
CA CYS A 16 10.30 1.80 4.24
C CYS A 16 9.51 1.67 5.55
N ILE A 17 8.87 2.76 6.00
CA ILE A 17 8.03 2.76 7.20
C ILE A 17 6.85 1.79 7.03
N HIS A 18 6.23 1.76 5.86
CA HIS A 18 5.12 0.87 5.55
C HIS A 18 5.54 -0.61 5.63
N ILE A 19 6.66 -0.99 4.99
CA ILE A 19 7.20 -2.35 5.07
C ILE A 19 7.53 -2.71 6.53
N PHE A 20 8.14 -1.79 7.28
CA PHE A 20 8.43 -2.00 8.69
C PHE A 20 7.16 -2.28 9.51
N PHE A 21 6.08 -1.53 9.30
CA PHE A 21 4.80 -1.78 9.98
C PHE A 21 4.20 -3.15 9.61
N ILE A 22 4.32 -3.59 8.35
CA ILE A 22 3.87 -4.94 7.97
C ILE A 22 4.67 -6.02 8.72
N LEU A 23 5.98 -5.85 8.87
CA LEU A 23 6.81 -6.79 9.63
C LEU A 23 6.44 -6.83 11.12
N VAL A 24 6.10 -5.68 11.70
CA VAL A 24 5.56 -5.62 13.08
C VAL A 24 4.23 -6.35 13.17
N ILE A 25 3.32 -6.19 12.21
CA ILE A 25 2.05 -6.93 12.19
C ILE A 25 2.28 -8.44 12.06
N LEU A 26 3.19 -8.87 11.18
CA LEU A 26 3.53 -10.27 11.00
C LEU A 26 4.10 -10.90 12.28
N SER A 27 4.87 -10.15 13.08
CA SER A 27 5.41 -10.67 14.35
C SER A 27 4.31 -10.89 15.39
N GLN A 28 3.31 -10.00 15.45
CA GLN A 28 2.13 -10.19 16.30
C GLN A 28 1.23 -11.34 15.82
N ALA A 29 1.28 -11.64 14.53
CA ALA A 29 0.54 -12.72 13.89
C ALA A 29 1.19 -14.11 14.04
N ALA A 30 2.36 -14.23 14.68
CA ALA A 30 3.09 -15.50 14.74
C ALA A 30 2.25 -16.64 15.33
N VAL A 31 1.52 -16.37 16.41
CA VAL A 31 0.65 -17.38 17.05
C VAL A 31 -0.48 -17.83 16.12
N PRO A 32 -1.37 -16.96 15.60
CA PRO A 32 -2.45 -17.40 14.72
C PRO A 32 -1.96 -18.05 13.43
N ILE A 33 -0.80 -17.65 12.90
CA ILE A 33 -0.19 -18.24 11.69
C ILE A 33 0.21 -19.71 11.93
N VAL A 34 0.74 -20.04 13.10
CA VAL A 34 1.20 -21.41 13.39
C VAL A 34 0.03 -22.32 13.77
N THR A 35 -1.04 -21.76 14.33
CA THR A 35 -2.15 -22.57 14.89
C THR A 35 -3.27 -22.88 13.89
N ASP A 36 -3.50 -22.02 12.91
CA ASP A 36 -4.61 -22.19 11.95
C ASP A 36 -4.15 -21.82 10.53
N TRP A 37 -4.27 -22.79 9.61
CA TRP A 37 -3.89 -22.60 8.22
C TRP A 37 -4.77 -21.57 7.50
N ILE A 38 -6.05 -21.43 7.89
CA ILE A 38 -6.96 -20.44 7.30
C ILE A 38 -6.48 -19.04 7.72
N ALA A 39 -6.21 -18.84 9.02
CA ALA A 39 -5.62 -17.59 9.52
C ALA A 39 -4.25 -17.31 8.88
N ALA A 40 -3.40 -18.33 8.74
CA ALA A 40 -2.08 -18.21 8.12
C ALA A 40 -2.18 -17.66 6.68
N VAL A 41 -3.01 -18.27 5.84
CA VAL A 41 -3.19 -17.83 4.44
C VAL A 41 -3.84 -16.44 4.40
N SER A 42 -4.87 -16.23 5.23
CA SER A 42 -5.62 -14.98 5.27
C SER A 42 -4.79 -13.79 5.73
N ILE A 43 -3.76 -13.99 6.56
CA ILE A 43 -2.86 -12.93 7.04
C ILE A 43 -1.65 -12.80 6.10
N THR A 44 -1.01 -13.91 5.73
CA THR A 44 0.25 -13.88 4.98
C THR A 44 0.05 -13.36 3.58
N SER A 45 -1.07 -13.70 2.92
CA SER A 45 -1.38 -13.22 1.57
C SER A 45 -1.51 -11.69 1.48
N PRO A 46 -2.34 -11.00 2.28
CA PRO A 46 -2.42 -9.53 2.24
C PRO A 46 -1.14 -8.86 2.75
N CYS A 47 -0.41 -9.45 3.71
CA CYS A 47 0.90 -8.92 4.11
C CYS A 47 1.89 -8.93 2.94
N ALA A 48 2.00 -10.06 2.23
CA ALA A 48 2.87 -10.19 1.07
C ALA A 48 2.47 -9.21 -0.05
N LEU A 49 1.16 -9.09 -0.33
CA LEU A 49 0.65 -8.15 -1.33
C LEU A 49 0.95 -6.69 -0.95
N ASN A 50 0.75 -6.27 0.29
CA ASN A 50 1.10 -4.91 0.74
C ASN A 50 2.61 -4.64 0.58
N ILE A 51 3.50 -5.62 0.87
CA ILE A 51 4.95 -5.44 0.63
C ILE A 51 5.24 -5.30 -0.86
N VAL A 52 4.65 -6.16 -1.69
CA VAL A 52 4.87 -6.17 -3.14
C VAL A 52 4.38 -4.88 -3.78
N PHE A 53 3.16 -4.45 -3.46
CA PHE A 53 2.64 -3.16 -3.91
C PHE A 53 3.51 -2.02 -3.38
N ALA A 54 4.00 -2.12 -2.13
CA ALA A 54 4.87 -1.11 -1.56
C ALA A 54 6.14 -0.88 -2.40
N LEU A 55 6.77 -1.98 -2.80
CA LEU A 55 7.94 -1.95 -3.67
C LEU A 55 7.59 -1.40 -5.05
N PHE A 56 6.44 -1.79 -5.61
CA PHE A 56 6.05 -1.37 -6.94
C PHE A 56 5.76 0.13 -7.04
N TRP A 57 5.10 0.76 -6.06
CA TRP A 57 4.91 2.20 -6.11
C TRP A 57 6.24 2.94 -5.92
N MET A 58 7.14 2.48 -5.02
CA MET A 58 8.48 3.04 -4.87
C MET A 58 9.28 3.01 -6.19
N ILE A 59 9.27 1.87 -6.89
CA ILE A 59 9.90 1.71 -8.22
C ILE A 59 9.22 2.63 -9.25
N GLY A 60 7.89 2.67 -9.27
CA GLY A 60 7.11 3.50 -10.18
C GLY A 60 7.45 5.00 -10.07
N THR A 61 7.64 5.49 -8.85
CA THR A 61 8.14 6.85 -8.59
C THR A 61 9.58 7.06 -9.04
N GLY A 62 10.46 6.08 -8.82
CA GLY A 62 11.84 6.16 -9.31
C GLY A 62 11.91 6.26 -10.83
N MET A 63 11.09 5.48 -11.52
CA MET A 63 11.06 5.41 -12.99
C MET A 63 10.22 6.51 -13.66
N HIS A 64 9.52 7.36 -12.90
CA HIS A 64 8.58 8.38 -13.41
C HIS A 64 7.55 7.81 -14.39
N ARG A 65 7.04 6.60 -14.12
CA ARG A 65 6.04 5.93 -14.96
C ARG A 65 4.66 6.00 -14.28
N PRO A 66 3.83 7.02 -14.56
CA PRO A 66 2.54 7.19 -13.90
C PRO A 66 1.57 6.04 -14.17
N LEU A 67 1.66 5.41 -15.35
CA LEU A 67 0.81 4.28 -15.73
C LEU A 67 1.04 3.06 -14.83
N MET A 68 2.28 2.81 -14.42
CA MET A 68 2.64 1.74 -13.49
C MET A 68 2.00 1.99 -12.11
N ILE A 69 2.12 3.21 -11.58
CA ILE A 69 1.51 3.61 -10.31
C ILE A 69 -0.02 3.47 -10.36
N ASN A 70 -0.64 3.82 -11.48
CA ASN A 70 -2.10 3.75 -11.62
C ASN A 70 -2.63 2.31 -11.64
N ILE A 71 -1.92 1.37 -12.28
CA ILE A 71 -2.29 -0.05 -12.27
C ILE A 71 -2.26 -0.61 -10.86
N PHE A 72 -1.18 -0.36 -10.10
CA PHE A 72 -1.05 -0.85 -8.73
C PHE A 72 -2.11 -0.30 -7.79
N LYS A 73 -2.52 0.96 -7.99
CA LYS A 73 -3.61 1.56 -7.23
C LYS A 73 -4.92 0.76 -7.36
N TYR A 74 -5.25 0.25 -8.56
CA TYR A 74 -6.44 -0.60 -8.75
C TYR A 74 -6.33 -1.93 -8.02
N PHE A 75 -5.15 -2.55 -8.05
CA PHE A 75 -4.91 -3.78 -7.29
C PHE A 75 -5.01 -3.56 -5.78
N SER A 76 -4.48 -2.44 -5.26
CA SER A 76 -4.62 -2.08 -3.84
C SER A 76 -6.08 -1.89 -3.42
N TYR A 77 -6.94 -1.30 -4.27
CA TYR A 77 -8.39 -1.24 -3.99
C TYR A 77 -9.05 -2.62 -3.95
N GLY A 78 -8.66 -3.52 -4.86
CA GLY A 78 -9.10 -4.91 -4.85
C GLY A 78 -8.71 -5.60 -3.54
N GLN A 79 -7.44 -5.46 -3.14
CA GLN A 79 -6.94 -6.00 -1.89
C GLN A 79 -7.68 -5.44 -0.66
N MET A 80 -7.92 -4.12 -0.61
CA MET A 80 -8.70 -3.51 0.48
C MET A 80 -10.09 -4.12 0.60
N THR A 81 -10.75 -4.37 -0.54
CA THR A 81 -12.08 -4.99 -0.56
C THR A 81 -12.04 -6.41 -0.01
N VAL A 82 -11.02 -7.19 -0.39
CA VAL A 82 -10.80 -8.56 0.11
C VAL A 82 -10.50 -8.55 1.61
N ILE A 83 -9.61 -7.67 2.09
CA ILE A 83 -9.30 -7.54 3.53
C ILE A 83 -10.56 -7.15 4.32
N ALA A 84 -11.37 -6.22 3.80
CA ALA A 84 -12.63 -5.83 4.45
C ALA A 84 -13.61 -7.01 4.55
N ALA A 85 -13.77 -7.78 3.46
CA ALA A 85 -14.62 -8.97 3.46
C ALA A 85 -14.13 -10.04 4.45
N LEU A 86 -12.82 -10.30 4.49
CA LEU A 86 -12.21 -11.21 5.46
C LEU A 86 -12.40 -10.73 6.89
N THR A 87 -12.27 -9.42 7.13
CA THR A 87 -12.51 -8.83 8.46
C THR A 87 -13.95 -9.08 8.91
N VAL A 88 -14.93 -8.83 8.05
CA VAL A 88 -16.35 -9.10 8.35
C VAL A 88 -16.56 -10.59 8.63
N TRP A 89 -15.96 -11.47 7.82
CA TRP A 89 -16.02 -12.92 8.04
C TRP A 89 -15.49 -13.32 9.43
N PHE A 90 -14.31 -12.83 9.82
CA PHE A 90 -13.74 -13.12 11.15
C PHE A 90 -14.56 -12.52 12.29
N VAL A 91 -15.17 -11.34 12.10
CA VAL A 91 -16.11 -10.76 13.08
C VAL A 91 -17.32 -11.66 13.28
N VAL A 92 -17.92 -12.17 12.20
CA VAL A 92 -19.05 -13.11 12.29
C VAL A 92 -18.63 -14.38 13.03
N GLN A 93 -17.47 -14.96 12.69
CA GLN A 93 -16.95 -16.14 13.39
C GLN A 93 -16.67 -15.85 14.88
N CYS A 94 -16.20 -14.66 15.22
CA CYS A 94 -15.96 -14.25 16.60
C CYS A 94 -17.27 -14.23 17.41
N VAL A 95 -18.35 -13.70 16.83
CA VAL A 95 -19.68 -13.67 17.46
C VAL A 95 -20.24 -15.08 17.63
N LEU A 96 -20.16 -15.92 16.60
CA LEU A 96 -20.70 -17.28 16.63
C LEU A 96 -19.97 -18.21 17.60
N ASN A 97 -18.65 -18.04 17.76
CA ASN A 97 -17.80 -18.88 18.62
C ASN A 97 -17.61 -18.32 20.04
N GLY A 98 -18.41 -17.34 20.46
CA GLY A 98 -18.41 -16.83 21.84
C GLY A 98 -17.21 -15.96 22.20
N GLY A 99 -16.61 -15.24 21.24
CA GLY A 99 -15.60 -14.23 21.53
C GLY A 99 -14.23 -14.78 21.90
N GLN A 100 -13.70 -15.73 21.12
CA GLN A 100 -12.37 -16.29 21.38
C GLN A 100 -11.26 -15.26 21.16
N PHE A 101 -10.30 -15.20 22.09
CA PHE A 101 -9.18 -14.24 22.07
C PHE A 101 -8.39 -14.24 20.75
N HIS A 102 -8.18 -15.43 20.15
CA HIS A 102 -7.44 -15.52 18.89
C HIS A 102 -8.18 -14.84 17.72
N LEU A 103 -9.52 -14.88 17.69
CA LEU A 103 -10.31 -14.20 16.65
C LEU A 103 -10.22 -12.68 16.79
N TYR A 104 -10.22 -12.15 18.02
CA TYR A 104 -9.99 -10.71 18.25
C TYR A 104 -8.61 -10.27 17.75
N LEU A 105 -7.58 -11.08 17.98
CA LEU A 105 -6.22 -10.79 17.51
C LEU A 105 -6.15 -10.81 15.97
N VAL A 106 -6.79 -11.78 15.32
CA VAL A 106 -6.89 -11.83 13.84
C VAL A 106 -7.66 -10.62 13.29
N ILE A 107 -8.78 -10.23 13.90
CA ILE A 107 -9.56 -9.04 13.50
C ILE A 107 -8.71 -7.77 13.63
N PHE A 108 -7.98 -7.61 14.74
CA PHE A 108 -7.07 -6.48 14.95
C PHE A 108 -5.98 -6.41 13.88
N ILE A 109 -5.39 -7.56 13.52
CA ILE A 109 -4.41 -7.67 12.43
C ILE A 109 -5.03 -7.25 11.09
N MET A 110 -6.22 -7.77 10.74
CA MET A 110 -6.89 -7.45 9.48
C MET A 110 -7.23 -5.96 9.38
N MET A 111 -7.71 -5.35 10.46
CA MET A 111 -7.97 -3.92 10.51
C MET A 111 -6.69 -3.09 10.35
N SER A 112 -5.59 -3.53 10.96
CA SER A 112 -4.29 -2.88 10.81
C SER A 112 -3.79 -2.96 9.36
N LEU A 113 -3.94 -4.13 8.72
CA LEU A 113 -3.60 -4.31 7.30
C LEU A 113 -4.48 -3.46 6.38
N PHE A 114 -5.77 -3.35 6.69
CA PHE A 114 -6.68 -2.46 5.95
C PHE A 114 -6.23 -1.00 6.02
N VAL A 115 -5.91 -0.51 7.22
CA VAL A 115 -5.40 0.86 7.41
C VAL A 115 -4.09 1.07 6.65
N LEU A 116 -3.19 0.08 6.66
CA LEU A 116 -1.97 0.15 5.86
C LEU A 116 -2.28 0.24 4.37
N SER A 117 -3.15 -0.60 3.82
CA SER A 117 -3.54 -0.55 2.40
C SER A 117 -4.20 0.79 2.03
N VAL A 118 -4.98 1.39 2.93
CA VAL A 118 -5.51 2.76 2.76
C VAL A 118 -4.38 3.78 2.65
N MET A 119 -3.41 3.74 3.57
CA MET A 119 -2.24 4.62 3.54
C MET A 119 -1.43 4.45 2.26
N GLU A 120 -1.25 3.22 1.80
CA GLU A 120 -0.57 2.93 0.54
C GLU A 120 -1.26 3.61 -0.65
N VAL A 121 -2.59 3.51 -0.76
CA VAL A 121 -3.36 4.16 -1.82
C VAL A 121 -3.22 5.69 -1.77
N PHE A 122 -3.25 6.27 -0.56
CA PHE A 122 -3.06 7.72 -0.39
C PHE A 122 -1.69 8.18 -0.89
N VAL A 123 -0.63 7.47 -0.48
CA VAL A 123 0.73 7.84 -0.90
C VAL A 123 0.94 7.58 -2.39
N ALA A 124 0.45 6.45 -2.93
CA ALA A 124 0.50 6.16 -4.36
C ALA A 124 -0.25 7.22 -5.19
N THR A 125 -1.37 7.73 -4.69
CA THR A 125 -2.11 8.82 -5.36
C THR A 125 -1.35 10.14 -5.32
N GLY A 126 -0.73 10.48 -4.18
CA GLY A 126 0.19 11.61 -4.09
C GLY A 126 1.35 11.49 -5.08
N ALA A 127 1.88 10.28 -5.22
CA ALA A 127 3.02 9.95 -6.09
C ALA A 127 2.68 10.10 -7.56
N HIS A 128 1.51 9.60 -7.94
CA HIS A 128 1.00 9.77 -9.29
C HIS A 128 0.85 11.25 -9.64
N ARG A 129 0.31 12.09 -8.74
CA ARG A 129 0.13 13.52 -8.99
C ARG A 129 1.47 14.25 -9.14
N ALA A 130 2.42 14.01 -8.23
CA ALA A 130 3.74 14.63 -8.28
C ALA A 130 4.51 14.28 -9.56
N VAL A 131 4.48 13.00 -9.98
CA VAL A 131 5.12 12.56 -11.23
C VAL A 131 4.48 13.19 -12.45
N LEU A 132 3.14 13.34 -12.46
CA LEU A 132 2.43 13.96 -13.57
C LEU A 132 2.76 15.45 -13.69
N GLU A 133 2.82 16.18 -12.58
CA GLU A 133 3.21 17.59 -12.53
C GLU A 133 4.64 17.80 -13.05
N ASP A 134 5.59 16.93 -12.65
CA ASP A 134 6.97 16.97 -13.13
C ASP A 134 7.07 16.74 -14.65
N LEU A 135 6.30 15.79 -15.20
CA LEU A 135 6.27 15.51 -16.64
C LEU A 135 5.67 16.65 -17.45
N VAL A 136 4.57 17.26 -16.97
CA VAL A 136 3.94 18.41 -17.61
C VAL A 136 4.87 19.62 -17.59
N GLY A 137 5.51 19.90 -16.45
CA GLY A 137 6.47 20.99 -16.32
C GLY A 137 7.75 20.80 -17.15
N ALA A 138 8.17 19.55 -17.37
CA ALA A 138 9.27 19.25 -18.30
C ALA A 138 8.85 19.49 -19.77
N ARG A 139 7.63 19.10 -20.15
CA ARG A 139 7.09 19.34 -21.50
C ARG A 139 6.96 20.83 -21.81
N MET A 140 6.45 21.64 -20.88
CA MET A 140 6.32 23.09 -21.11
C MET A 140 7.68 23.76 -21.31
N ARG A 141 8.68 23.42 -20.49
CA ARG A 141 10.06 23.93 -20.65
C ARG A 141 10.70 23.52 -21.97
N ALA A 142 10.37 22.33 -22.49
CA ALA A 142 10.84 21.90 -23.80
C ALA A 142 10.21 22.73 -24.93
N VAL A 143 8.93 23.10 -24.83
CA VAL A 143 8.24 23.97 -25.79
C VAL A 143 8.82 25.38 -25.77
N GLU A 144 9.02 25.98 -24.59
CA GLU A 144 9.68 27.30 -24.48
C GLU A 144 11.06 27.30 -25.14
N MET A 145 11.88 26.26 -24.91
CA MET A 145 13.21 26.19 -25.55
C MET A 145 13.15 26.02 -27.07
N THR A 146 12.08 25.42 -27.62
CA THR A 146 11.91 25.36 -29.08
C THR A 146 11.45 26.69 -29.67
N GLU A 147 10.65 27.49 -28.94
CA GLU A 147 10.21 28.81 -29.38
C GLU A 147 11.34 29.85 -29.37
N TRP A 148 12.31 29.72 -28.46
CA TRP A 148 13.47 30.63 -28.40
C TRP A 148 14.56 30.32 -29.44
N ASN A 149 14.56 29.10 -30.00
CA ASN A 149 15.57 28.63 -30.96
C ASN A 149 15.07 28.62 -32.41
N GLY A 150 13.82 29.03 -32.68
CA GLY A 150 13.23 29.14 -34.01
C GLY A 150 13.03 30.59 -34.43
#